data_AF-A0A1X1FFS8-F1
#
_entry.id   AF-A0A1X1FFS8-F1
#
_cell.length_a   1.000
_cell.length_b   1.000
_cell.length_c   1.000
_cell.angle_alpha   90.00
_cell.angle_beta   90.00
_cell.angle_gamma   90.00
#
_symmetry.space_group_name_H-M   'P 1'
#
loop_
_entity.id
_entity.type
_entity.pdbx_description
1 polymer ?
#
loop_
_entity_poly.entity_id
_entity_poly.type
_entity_poly.pdbx_seq_one_letter_code
_entity_poly.pdbx_strand_id
1 'polypeptide(L)' 'MSVKLINQQGKLVLPMPGNIDPKYEQYSVFQTKEGVILCIPFRDHIAQ' A
#
# COMPACT_ATOMS: atom_id res chain seq x y z
N MET A 1 15.92 0.57 0.20
CA MET A 1 15.35 0.42 1.56
C MET A 1 14.47 -0.81 1.56
N SER A 2 14.52 -1.63 2.60
CA SER A 2 13.72 -2.86 2.71
C SER A 2 12.81 -2.80 3.93
N VAL A 3 11.63 -3.38 3.80
CA VAL A 3 10.67 -3.55 4.89
C VAL A 3 10.31 -5.04 4.99
N LYS A 4 9.91 -5.48 6.18
CA LYS A 4 9.53 -6.87 6.43
C LYS A 4 8.01 -6.97 6.58
N LEU A 5 7.39 -7.93 5.90
CA LEU A 5 6.01 -8.30 6.17
C LEU A 5 5.89 -8.86 7.59
N ILE A 6 4.97 -8.30 8.37
CA ILE A 6 4.73 -8.69 9.76
C ILE A 6 3.31 -9.24 9.90
N ASN A 7 3.13 -10.23 10.77
CA ASN A 7 1.80 -10.69 11.15
C ASN A 7 1.36 -9.92 12.39
N GLN A 8 0.30 -9.12 12.24
CA GLN A 8 -0.32 -8.36 13.32
C GLN A 8 -1.76 -8.84 13.48
N GLN A 9 -2.03 -9.56 14.57
CA GLN A 9 -3.36 -10.06 14.91
C GLN A 9 -3.99 -10.92 13.79
N GLY A 10 -3.19 -11.79 13.16
CA GLY A 10 -3.65 -12.66 12.07
C GLY A 10 -3.70 -11.97 10.70
N LYS A 11 -3.40 -10.67 10.63
CA LYS A 11 -3.32 -9.91 9.38
C LYS A 11 -1.86 -9.71 8.97
N LEU A 12 -1.56 -9.94 7.70
CA LEU A 12 -0.25 -9.62 7.15
C LEU A 12 -0.20 -8.11 6.84
N VAL A 13 0.76 -7.41 7.43
CA VAL A 13 0.94 -5.96 7.33
C VAL A 13 2.31 -5.65 6.75
N LEU A 14 2.38 -4.67 5.85
CA LEU A 14 3.63 -4.12 5.32
C LEU A 14 3.86 -2.75 5.96
N PRO A 15 4.85 -2.59 6.85
CA PRO A 15 5.11 -1.31 7.50
C PRO A 15 5.62 -0.29 6.47
N MET A 16 5.08 0.93 6.51
CA MET A 16 5.56 2.03 5.67
C MET A 16 6.86 2.58 6.26
N PRO A 17 7.95 2.67 5.48
CA PRO A 17 9.17 3.29 5.97
C PRO A 17 8.98 4.80 6.20
N GLY A 18 9.63 5.35 7.23
CA GLY A 18 9.40 6.73 7.68
C GLY A 18 9.81 7.86 6.72
N ASN A 19 10.52 7.55 5.62
CA ASN A 19 10.80 8.50 4.54
C ASN A 19 9.72 8.49 3.44
N ILE A 20 8.71 7.62 3.55
CA ILE A 20 7.52 7.61 2.71
C ILE A 20 6.37 8.15 3.55
N ASP A 21 5.78 9.25 3.09
CA ASP A 21 4.63 9.90 3.73
C ASP A 21 3.36 9.64 2.89
N PRO A 22 2.48 8.71 3.31
CA PRO A 22 1.24 8.43 2.59
C PRO A 22 0.30 9.64 2.67
N LYS A 23 -0.03 10.23 1.53
CA LYS A 23 -0.90 11.43 1.46
C LYS A 23 -2.40 11.15 1.60
N TYR A 24 -2.80 9.89 1.65
CA TYR A 24 -4.17 9.43 1.61
C TYR A 24 -4.35 8.26 2.59
N GLU A 25 -5.57 8.05 3.07
CA GLU A 25 -5.89 6.94 3.98
C GLU A 25 -6.10 5.61 3.24
N GLN A 26 -6.43 5.66 1.95
CA GLN A 26 -6.75 4.48 1.15
C GLN A 26 -6.04 4.47 -0.22
N TYR A 27 -5.66 3.27 -0.66
CA TYR A 27 -4.98 3.03 -1.93
C TYR A 27 -5.53 1.77 -2.61
N SER A 28 -5.66 1.80 -3.93
CA SER A 28 -5.76 0.59 -4.73
C SER A 28 -4.40 -0.09 -4.76
N VAL A 29 -4.38 -1.39 -4.46
CA VAL A 29 -3.17 -2.21 -4.46
C VAL A 29 -3.31 -3.29 -5.52
N PHE A 30 -2.29 -3.43 -6.36
CA PHE A 30 -2.20 -4.53 -7.32
C PHE A 30 -0.76 -4.99 -7.49
N GLN A 31 -0.61 -6.24 -7.88
CA GLN A 31 0.68 -6.88 -8.11
C GLN A 31 0.92 -7.04 -9.61
N THR A 32 2.05 -6.57 -10.10
CA THR A 32 2.46 -6.80 -11.50
C THR A 32 2.92 -8.25 -11.68
N LYS A 33 3.10 -8.68 -12.94
CA LYS A 33 3.58 -10.04 -13.24
C LYS A 33 4.99 -10.31 -12.70
N GLU A 34 5.77 -9.25 -12.55
CA GLU A 34 7.14 -9.26 -12.02
C GLU A 34 7.16 -9.27 -10.47
N GLY A 35 5.98 -9.24 -9.84
CA GLY A 35 5.83 -9.29 -8.39
C GLY A 35 5.95 -7.95 -7.67
N VAL A 36 5.97 -6.83 -8.41
CA VAL A 36 5.99 -5.49 -7.83
C VAL A 36 4.60 -5.15 -7.31
N ILE A 37 4.52 -4.65 -6.07
CA ILE A 37 3.28 -4.14 -5.48
C ILE A 37 3.22 -2.63 -5.68
N LEU A 38 2.18 -2.16 -6.37
CA LEU A 38 1.92 -0.74 -6.59
C LEU A 38 0.71 -0.30 -5.76
N CYS A 39 0.86 0.85 -5.09
CA CYS A 39 -0.19 1.50 -4.30
C CYS A 39 -0.54 2.84 -4.97
N ILE A 40 -1.75 2.96 -5.49
CA ILE A 40 -2.25 4.20 -6.12
C ILE A 40 -3.35 4.78 -5.24
N PRO A 41 -3.35 6.10 -4.93
CA PRO A 41 -4.39 6.71 -4.12
C PRO A 41 -5.77 6.29 -4.59
N PHE A 42 -6.58 5.76 -3.68
CA PHE A 42 -7.95 5.41 -3.99
C PHE A 42 -8.73 6.71 -4.10
N ARG A 43 -8.97 7.14 -5.34
CA ARG A 43 -9.91 8.21 -5.61
C ARG A 43 -11.25 7.54 -5.78
N ASP A 44 -12.06 7.54 -4.72
CA ASP A 44 -13.50 7.44 -4.92
C ASP A 44 -13.85 8.42 -6.03
N HIS A 45 -14.51 7.95 -7.08
CA HIS A 45 -14.96 8.78 -8.18
C HIS A 45 -15.57 10.08 -7.62
N ILE A 46 -14.85 11.20 -7.76
CA ILE A 46 -15.53 12.48 -7.89
C ILE A 46 -16.27 12.32 -9.22
N ALA A 47 -17.60 12.18 -9.08
CA ALA A 47 -18.56 12.03 -10.15
C ALA A 47 -18.19 12.83 -11.41
N GLN A 48 -18.28 12.17 -12.56
CA GLN A 48 -18.70 12.78 -13.82
C GLN A 48 -19.71 11.86 -14.48
#